data_AF-A0A7M4A5B4-F1
#
_entry.id   AF-A0A7M4A5B4-F1
#
_cell.length_a   1.000
_cell.length_b   1.000
_cell.length_c   1.000
_cell.angle_alpha   90.00
_cell.angle_beta   90.00
_cell.angle_gamma   90.00
#
_symmetry.space_group_name_H-M   'P 1'
#
loop_
_entity.id
_entity.type
_entity.pdbx_description
1 polymer ?
#
loop_
_entity_poly.entity_id
_entity_poly.type
_entity_poly.pdbx_seq_one_letter_code
_entity_poly.pdbx_strand_id
1 'polypeptide(L)'
;KFLVYIGLGTLGFGYIYAEFAGWEILPHHGHNPAENLAFLYPFELDHGHAWAAHLPFGIELAFPFHRVTPTSDYGNLEHLIVLTIYLGFLHIIFGRIIGFRDVLFYGTDHGHVGLLAAFFEHGVWILLLIGGFMFSYGYLGPDEAEYMMQPGAIVALTAVVLLMWTLYNYHGIPLAISLLLAPIEAIGMMPSVISYVRLFAVGIVGVKIAETGNMLWDPMKDAVSDDPLFVPVFFVGWLAVQFFAWGLGVFSPNIHAARLHFVEWMRQYYDSSGEAFVPFGFRSHHVEVE
;
A
#
# COMPACT_ATOMS: atom_id res chain seq x y z
N LYS A 1 -15.49 10.30 13.41
CA LYS A 1 -14.17 10.94 13.11
C LYS A 1 -13.35 10.11 12.13
N PHE A 2 -13.08 8.82 12.42
CA PHE A 2 -12.35 7.92 11.51
C PHE A 2 -12.93 7.88 10.07
N LEU A 3 -14.25 7.71 9.93
CA LEU A 3 -14.92 7.74 8.63
C LEU A 3 -14.72 9.05 7.84
N VAL A 4 -14.63 10.19 8.54
CA VAL A 4 -14.44 11.50 7.91
C VAL A 4 -13.02 11.62 7.34
N TYR A 5 -12.00 11.13 8.05
CA TYR A 5 -10.64 11.09 7.54
C TYR A 5 -10.49 10.15 6.35
N ILE A 6 -11.16 8.99 6.39
CA ILE A 6 -11.23 8.08 5.23
C ILE A 6 -11.89 8.80 4.05
N GLY A 7 -13.04 9.44 4.27
CA GLY A 7 -13.76 10.19 3.23
C GLY A 7 -12.91 11.28 2.58
N LEU A 8 -12.24 12.10 3.38
CA LEU A 8 -11.33 13.14 2.89
C LEU A 8 -10.15 12.53 2.12
N GLY A 9 -9.57 11.43 2.63
CA GLY A 9 -8.51 10.70 1.94
C GLY A 9 -8.97 10.15 0.59
N THR A 10 -10.16 9.54 0.52
CA THR A 10 -10.72 9.01 -0.72
C THR A 10 -11.03 10.09 -1.74
N LEU A 11 -11.45 11.29 -1.31
CA LEU A 11 -11.64 12.43 -2.20
C LEU A 11 -10.31 12.95 -2.74
N GLY A 12 -9.28 13.06 -1.89
CA GLY A 12 -7.94 13.47 -2.29
C GLY A 12 -7.31 12.49 -3.29
N PHE A 13 -7.38 11.19 -3.00
CA PHE A 13 -6.89 10.16 -3.93
C PHE A 13 -7.74 10.04 -5.19
N GLY A 14 -9.07 10.22 -5.10
CA GLY A 14 -9.95 10.27 -6.28
C GLY A 14 -9.60 11.42 -7.24
N TYR A 15 -9.27 12.59 -6.70
CA TYR A 15 -8.74 13.71 -7.48
C TYR A 15 -7.35 13.41 -8.07
N ILE A 16 -6.48 12.71 -7.35
CA ILE A 16 -5.16 12.32 -7.84
C ILE A 16 -5.25 11.32 -9.01
N TYR A 17 -6.23 10.41 -8.96
CA TYR A 17 -6.48 9.42 -10.01
C TYR A 17 -7.31 9.98 -11.19
N ALA A 18 -7.91 11.16 -11.04
CA ALA A 18 -8.83 11.75 -12.03
C ALA A 18 -9.94 10.80 -12.52
N GLU A 19 -10.53 10.07 -11.58
CA GLU A 19 -11.63 9.14 -11.85
C GLU A 19 -12.85 9.50 -11.01
N PHE A 20 -14.03 9.50 -11.64
CA PHE A 20 -15.31 9.69 -10.97
C PHE A 20 -16.29 8.59 -11.37
N ALA A 21 -16.79 7.82 -10.39
CA ALA A 21 -17.74 6.73 -10.60
C ALA A 21 -17.33 5.70 -11.68
N GLY A 22 -16.02 5.42 -11.80
CA GLY A 22 -15.47 4.50 -12.81
C GLY A 22 -15.39 5.08 -14.23
N TRP A 23 -15.64 6.38 -14.39
CA TRP A 23 -15.31 7.12 -15.60
C TRP A 23 -14.02 7.90 -15.43
N GLU A 24 -13.21 7.91 -16.48
CA GLU A 24 -12.04 8.76 -16.60
C GLU A 24 -12.51 10.21 -16.84
N ILE A 25 -11.99 11.16 -16.06
CA ILE A 25 -12.31 12.59 -16.22
C ILE A 25 -11.66 13.15 -17.51
N LEU A 26 -10.58 12.54 -17.98
CA LEU A 26 -9.85 12.88 -19.22
C LEU A 26 -9.76 11.65 -20.13
N PRO A 27 -10.84 11.27 -20.84
CA PRO A 27 -10.83 10.07 -21.68
C PRO A 27 -9.90 10.25 -22.89
N HIS A 28 -9.00 9.29 -23.12
CA HIS A 28 -8.16 9.26 -24.33
C HIS A 28 -8.95 8.79 -25.57
N HIS A 29 -10.05 8.06 -25.38
CA HIS A 29 -10.97 7.63 -26.43
C HIS A 29 -12.45 7.73 -25.99
N GLY A 30 -13.26 8.50 -26.72
CA GLY A 30 -14.71 8.62 -26.52
C GLY A 30 -15.17 9.79 -25.64
N HIS A 31 -16.48 10.05 -25.63
CA HIS A 31 -17.12 11.08 -24.80
C HIS A 31 -17.78 10.45 -23.56
N ASN A 32 -17.31 10.83 -22.38
CA ASN A 32 -17.82 10.36 -21.09
C ASN A 32 -18.41 11.54 -20.28
N PRO A 33 -19.45 11.31 -19.46
CA PRO A 33 -20.07 12.42 -18.70
C PRO A 33 -19.17 12.98 -17.59
N ALA A 34 -18.08 12.28 -17.24
CA ALA A 34 -17.03 12.78 -16.34
C ALA A 34 -16.15 13.86 -16.97
N GLU A 35 -16.18 14.05 -18.30
CA GLU A 35 -15.47 15.13 -19.00
C GLU A 35 -15.94 16.52 -18.53
N ASN A 36 -17.19 16.63 -18.09
CA ASN A 36 -17.72 17.86 -17.49
C ASN A 36 -17.04 18.24 -16.17
N LEU A 37 -16.27 17.35 -15.54
CA LEU A 37 -15.43 17.61 -14.38
C LEU A 37 -14.00 18.01 -14.76
N ALA A 38 -13.65 18.08 -16.05
CA ALA A 38 -12.33 18.53 -16.51
C ALA A 38 -11.99 19.97 -16.07
N PHE A 39 -12.99 20.80 -15.71
CA PHE A 39 -12.76 22.13 -15.13
C PHE A 39 -11.97 22.09 -13.81
N LEU A 40 -11.97 20.96 -13.10
CA LEU A 40 -11.18 20.75 -11.88
C LEU A 40 -9.67 20.65 -12.17
N TYR A 41 -9.28 20.49 -13.43
CA TYR A 41 -7.89 20.39 -13.89
C TYR A 41 -7.56 21.54 -14.86
N PRO A 42 -7.38 22.78 -14.37
CA PRO A 42 -7.20 23.99 -15.20
C PRO A 42 -5.79 24.14 -15.81
N PHE A 43 -5.00 23.06 -15.90
CA PHE A 43 -3.63 23.08 -16.41
C PHE A 43 -3.62 22.69 -17.90
N GLU A 44 -2.76 23.29 -18.71
CA GLU A 44 -2.58 22.87 -20.11
C GLU A 44 -2.05 21.42 -20.13
N LEU A 45 -2.92 20.49 -20.54
CA LEU A 45 -2.61 19.07 -20.66
C LEU A 45 -1.94 18.86 -22.02
N ASP A 46 -0.61 18.77 -22.04
CA ASP A 46 0.08 18.28 -23.24
C ASP A 46 -0.05 16.77 -23.28
N HIS A 47 -0.75 16.24 -24.29
CA HIS A 47 -0.97 14.81 -24.50
C HIS A 47 -1.69 14.06 -23.34
N GLY A 48 -2.43 14.79 -22.49
CA GLY A 48 -3.20 14.22 -21.36
C GLY A 48 -2.49 14.25 -20.01
N HIS A 49 -1.34 14.92 -19.92
CA HIS A 49 -0.60 15.07 -18.67
C HIS A 49 -0.35 16.55 -18.34
N ALA A 50 -0.67 16.95 -17.09
CA ALA A 50 -0.52 18.33 -16.62
C ALA A 50 0.86 18.58 -15.99
N TRP A 51 1.51 17.54 -15.49
CA TRP A 51 2.89 17.58 -15.05
C TRP A 51 3.49 16.17 -15.09
N ALA A 52 4.68 16.04 -15.67
CA ALA A 52 5.49 14.83 -15.62
C ALA A 52 6.64 15.06 -14.64
N ALA A 53 6.64 14.36 -13.51
CA ALA A 53 7.78 14.33 -12.61
C ALA A 53 8.69 13.18 -13.03
N HIS A 54 9.90 13.50 -13.47
CA HIS A 54 10.98 12.51 -13.53
C HIS A 54 11.54 12.35 -12.11
N LEU A 55 10.97 11.41 -11.36
CA LEU A 55 11.66 10.90 -10.18
C LEU A 55 12.84 10.02 -10.66
N PRO A 56 13.86 9.75 -9.80
CA PRO A 56 14.79 8.65 -10.09
C PRO A 56 13.98 7.40 -10.45
N PHE A 57 14.55 6.41 -11.15
CA PHE A 57 13.88 5.15 -11.51
C PHE A 57 13.14 5.09 -12.87
N GLY A 58 13.31 6.06 -13.79
CA GLY A 58 12.57 6.04 -15.07
C GLY A 58 11.05 6.12 -14.88
N ILE A 59 10.63 6.62 -13.72
CA ILE A 59 9.24 6.83 -13.37
C ILE A 59 8.84 8.19 -13.94
N GLU A 60 8.04 8.17 -15.01
CA GLU A 60 7.30 9.35 -15.46
C GLU A 60 5.98 9.38 -14.68
N LEU A 61 5.98 10.03 -13.52
CA LEU A 61 4.72 10.29 -12.82
C LEU A 61 4.02 11.42 -13.54
N ALA A 62 3.25 11.03 -14.55
CA ALA A 62 2.45 11.93 -15.35
C ALA A 62 1.07 12.08 -14.70
N PHE A 63 0.80 13.27 -14.14
CA PHE A 63 -0.49 13.59 -13.53
C PHE A 63 -1.51 13.85 -14.65
N PRO A 64 -2.66 13.14 -14.73
CA PRO A 64 -3.27 12.28 -13.70
C PRO A 64 -2.93 10.78 -13.80
N PHE A 65 -2.99 10.08 -12.66
CA PHE A 65 -2.66 8.65 -12.56
C PHE A 65 -3.83 7.76 -12.97
N HIS A 66 -3.82 7.31 -14.21
CA HIS A 66 -4.75 6.28 -14.68
C HIS A 66 -4.28 4.92 -14.15
N ARG A 67 -5.11 4.28 -13.31
CA ARG A 67 -4.84 2.96 -12.70
C ARG A 67 -5.44 1.79 -13.51
N VAL A 68 -5.98 2.10 -14.69
CA VAL A 68 -6.82 1.20 -15.51
C VAL A 68 -6.15 0.89 -16.85
N THR A 69 -5.39 1.84 -17.38
CA THR A 69 -4.67 1.76 -18.66
C THR A 69 -3.23 1.26 -18.46
N PRO A 70 -2.74 0.32 -19.29
CA PRO A 70 -1.34 -0.11 -19.29
C PRO A 70 -0.37 0.99 -19.76
N THR A 71 0.90 0.88 -19.39
CA THR A 71 2.00 1.80 -19.80
C THR A 71 2.19 1.89 -21.32
N SER A 72 1.72 0.89 -22.08
CA SER A 72 1.72 0.90 -23.55
C SER A 72 0.72 1.89 -24.16
N ASP A 73 -0.30 2.30 -23.40
CA ASP A 73 -1.37 3.22 -23.81
C ASP A 73 -1.40 4.47 -22.90
N TYR A 74 -0.22 5.00 -22.53
CA TYR A 74 -0.06 6.21 -21.70
C TYR A 74 -0.60 6.09 -20.25
N GLY A 75 -0.76 4.87 -19.72
CA GLY A 75 -1.21 4.61 -18.35
C GLY A 75 -0.07 4.38 -17.33
N ASN A 76 -0.36 4.50 -16.03
CA ASN A 76 0.63 4.43 -14.94
C ASN A 76 0.52 3.17 -14.06
N LEU A 77 -0.08 2.10 -14.60
CA LEU A 77 -0.38 0.87 -13.87
C LEU A 77 0.84 0.24 -13.16
N GLU A 78 1.93 0.08 -13.91
CA GLU A 78 3.16 -0.53 -13.44
C GLU A 78 3.85 0.33 -12.38
N HIS A 79 3.86 1.65 -12.60
CA HIS A 79 4.38 2.62 -11.65
C HIS A 79 3.60 2.64 -10.33
N LEU A 80 2.29 2.33 -10.36
CA LEU A 80 1.45 2.27 -9.17
C LEU A 80 1.69 0.99 -8.34
N ILE A 81 1.99 -0.15 -8.98
CA ILE A 81 2.45 -1.36 -8.27
C ILE A 81 3.74 -1.06 -7.52
N VAL A 82 4.71 -0.51 -8.24
CA VAL A 82 6.03 -0.15 -7.69
C VAL A 82 5.86 0.81 -6.51
N LEU A 83 5.00 1.84 -6.63
CA LEU A 83 4.68 2.76 -5.54
C LEU A 83 4.16 2.05 -4.28
N THR A 84 3.30 1.04 -4.42
CA THR A 84 2.80 0.29 -3.24
C THR A 84 3.87 -0.56 -2.57
N ILE A 85 4.83 -1.08 -3.34
CA ILE A 85 6.00 -1.78 -2.78
C ILE A 85 6.88 -0.78 -1.99
N TYR A 86 7.11 0.42 -2.53
CA TYR A 86 7.82 1.50 -1.82
C TYR A 86 7.11 1.92 -0.53
N LEU A 87 5.78 2.09 -0.58
CA LEU A 87 4.98 2.41 0.59
C LEU A 87 5.10 1.32 1.66
N GLY A 88 5.04 0.04 1.26
CA GLY A 88 5.22 -1.10 2.16
C GLY A 88 6.61 -1.15 2.78
N PHE A 89 7.65 -0.93 1.97
CA PHE A 89 9.03 -0.84 2.42
C PHE A 89 9.21 0.27 3.48
N LEU A 90 8.74 1.48 3.19
CA LEU A 90 8.80 2.60 4.14
C LEU A 90 8.00 2.30 5.40
N HIS A 91 6.78 1.77 5.27
CA HIS A 91 5.92 1.49 6.42
C HIS A 91 6.51 0.44 7.36
N ILE A 92 7.14 -0.62 6.82
CA ILE A 92 7.83 -1.64 7.63
C ILE A 92 9.08 -1.05 8.29
N ILE A 93 9.86 -0.22 7.59
CA ILE A 93 10.99 0.49 8.19
C ILE A 93 10.53 1.37 9.35
N PHE A 94 9.44 2.12 9.18
CA PHE A 94 8.88 2.92 10.28
C PHE A 94 8.48 2.05 11.47
N GLY A 95 7.84 0.91 11.25
CA GLY A 95 7.55 -0.05 12.33
C GLY A 95 8.81 -0.53 13.04
N ARG A 96 9.86 -0.88 12.30
CA ARG A 96 11.15 -1.31 12.87
C ARG A 96 11.90 -0.20 13.61
N ILE A 97 11.78 1.06 13.17
CA ILE A 97 12.35 2.22 13.87
C ILE A 97 11.67 2.41 15.23
N ILE A 98 10.35 2.20 15.30
CA ILE A 98 9.62 2.23 16.57
C ILE A 98 10.10 1.12 17.50
N GLY A 99 10.29 -0.11 16.99
CA GLY A 99 10.87 -1.22 17.77
C GLY A 99 12.30 -0.92 18.25
N PHE A 100 13.14 -0.34 17.38
CA PHE A 100 14.48 0.12 17.76
C PHE A 100 14.44 1.13 18.90
N ARG A 101 13.50 2.09 18.84
CA ARG A 101 13.30 3.09 19.89
C ARG A 101 12.84 2.42 21.19
N ASP A 102 11.92 1.46 21.10
CA ASP A 102 11.36 0.79 22.26
C ASP A 102 12.44 0.03 23.04
N VAL A 103 13.23 -0.78 22.34
CA VAL A 103 14.38 -1.50 22.91
C VAL A 103 15.42 -0.56 23.51
N LEU A 104 15.66 0.61 22.90
CA LEU A 104 16.62 1.59 23.39
C LEU A 104 16.22 2.15 24.78
N PHE A 105 14.92 2.37 25.01
CA PHE A 105 14.42 3.02 26.23
C PHE A 105 13.96 2.04 27.32
N TYR A 106 13.33 0.93 26.94
CA TYR A 106 12.71 0.00 27.88
C TYR A 106 13.50 -1.31 28.05
N GLY A 107 14.53 -1.53 27.23
CA GLY A 107 15.38 -2.74 27.28
C GLY A 107 14.79 -3.90 26.46
N THR A 108 15.62 -4.91 26.18
CA THR A 108 15.21 -6.12 25.45
C THR A 108 14.55 -7.15 26.35
N ASP A 109 13.78 -8.08 25.77
CA ASP A 109 13.24 -9.27 26.43
C ASP A 109 14.31 -10.13 27.10
N HIS A 110 15.57 -9.99 26.67
CA HIS A 110 16.71 -10.76 27.15
C HIS A 110 17.52 -10.00 28.22
N GLY A 111 17.00 -8.90 28.77
CA GLY A 111 17.60 -8.16 29.89
C GLY A 111 18.81 -7.29 29.53
N HIS A 112 19.08 -7.07 28.24
CA HIS A 112 20.17 -6.23 27.78
C HIS A 112 19.65 -4.84 27.44
N VAL A 113 20.20 -3.81 28.09
CA VAL A 113 19.87 -2.40 27.81
C VAL A 113 21.04 -1.78 27.07
N GLY A 114 20.79 -1.20 25.89
CA GLY A 114 21.80 -0.41 25.20
C GLY A 114 21.62 -0.33 23.68
N LEU A 115 22.32 0.63 23.09
CA LEU A 115 22.31 0.92 21.65
C LEU A 115 22.78 -0.30 20.82
N LEU A 116 23.76 -1.05 21.33
CA LEU A 116 24.24 -2.27 20.66
C LEU A 116 23.17 -3.35 20.60
N ALA A 117 22.44 -3.60 21.70
CA ALA A 117 21.35 -4.58 21.71
C ALA A 117 20.23 -4.17 20.74
N ALA A 118 19.82 -2.89 20.75
CA ALA A 118 18.84 -2.35 19.81
C ALA A 118 19.29 -2.48 18.33
N PHE A 119 20.57 -2.25 18.06
CA PHE A 119 21.12 -2.39 16.71
C PHE A 119 21.08 -3.84 16.23
N PHE A 120 21.46 -4.81 17.05
CA PHE A 120 21.41 -6.21 16.66
C PHE A 120 19.97 -6.71 16.50
N GLU A 121 19.05 -6.32 17.39
CA GLU A 121 17.68 -6.82 17.40
C GLU A 121 16.74 -6.17 16.38
N HIS A 122 16.90 -4.88 16.08
CA HIS A 122 16.07 -4.16 15.08
C HIS A 122 16.89 -3.49 13.98
N GLY A 123 18.10 -3.01 14.27
CA GLY A 123 18.96 -2.33 13.29
C GLY A 123 19.46 -3.23 12.16
N VAL A 124 19.81 -4.47 12.45
CA VAL A 124 20.23 -5.46 11.43
C VAL A 124 19.08 -5.77 10.47
N TRP A 125 17.83 -5.80 10.95
CA TRP A 125 16.67 -5.97 10.08
C TRP A 125 16.46 -4.79 9.13
N ILE A 126 16.71 -3.57 9.60
CA ILE A 126 16.66 -2.38 8.75
C ILE A 126 17.75 -2.47 7.67
N LEU A 127 18.97 -2.87 8.05
CA LEU A 127 20.06 -3.10 7.09
C LEU A 127 19.72 -4.20 6.07
N LEU A 128 19.11 -5.30 6.52
CA LEU A 128 18.66 -6.38 5.64
C LEU A 128 17.61 -5.89 4.65
N LEU A 129 16.62 -5.13 5.12
CA LEU A 129 15.57 -4.57 4.26
C LEU A 129 16.16 -3.58 3.25
N ILE A 130 17.05 -2.68 3.66
CA ILE A 130 17.69 -1.71 2.76
C ILE A 130 18.57 -2.43 1.74
N GLY A 131 19.42 -3.36 2.18
CA GLY A 131 20.29 -4.14 1.29
C GLY A 131 19.48 -5.00 0.31
N GLY A 132 18.45 -5.67 0.81
CA GLY A 132 17.52 -6.46 0.01
C GLY A 132 16.77 -5.60 -1.01
N PHE A 133 16.30 -4.43 -0.62
CA PHE A 133 15.62 -3.50 -1.53
C PHE A 133 16.56 -2.96 -2.61
N MET A 134 17.78 -2.55 -2.25
CA MET A 134 18.80 -2.12 -3.21
C MET A 134 19.20 -3.24 -4.18
N PHE A 135 19.30 -4.47 -3.69
CA PHE A 135 19.59 -5.64 -4.51
C PHE A 135 18.45 -5.94 -5.49
N SER A 136 17.22 -6.04 -5.01
CA SER A 136 16.03 -6.25 -5.86
C SER A 136 15.87 -5.12 -6.87
N TYR A 137 16.18 -3.88 -6.47
CA TYR A 137 16.16 -2.72 -7.35
C TYR A 137 17.22 -2.82 -8.47
N GLY A 138 18.47 -3.13 -8.13
CA GLY A 138 19.52 -3.28 -9.14
C GLY A 138 19.34 -4.48 -10.08
N TYR A 139 18.57 -5.50 -9.66
CA TYR A 139 18.31 -6.70 -10.47
C TYR A 139 17.08 -6.56 -11.40
N LEU A 140 16.02 -5.90 -10.94
CA LEU A 140 14.76 -5.75 -11.69
C LEU A 140 14.59 -4.37 -12.33
N GLY A 141 15.42 -3.40 -11.95
CA GLY A 141 15.32 -2.01 -12.40
C GLY A 141 15.88 -1.76 -13.81
N PRO A 142 15.81 -0.50 -14.29
CA PRO A 142 16.37 -0.10 -15.58
C PRO A 142 17.88 -0.37 -15.66
N ASP A 143 18.44 -0.50 -16.87
CA ASP A 143 19.87 -0.79 -17.08
C ASP A 143 20.80 0.20 -16.36
N GLU A 144 20.35 1.44 -16.15
CA GLU A 144 21.09 2.45 -15.38
C GLU A 144 21.24 2.11 -13.89
N ALA A 145 20.43 1.20 -13.34
CA ALA A 145 20.40 0.83 -11.92
C ALA A 145 21.27 -0.38 -11.56
N GLU A 146 21.86 -1.05 -12.55
CA GLU A 146 22.64 -2.28 -12.34
C GLU A 146 23.81 -2.06 -11.36
N TYR A 147 24.36 -0.83 -11.31
CA TYR A 147 25.43 -0.47 -10.37
C TYR A 147 25.02 -0.59 -8.89
N MET A 148 23.72 -0.57 -8.57
CA MET A 148 23.21 -0.72 -7.21
C MET A 148 23.06 -2.18 -6.77
N MET A 149 23.08 -3.13 -7.71
CA MET A 149 22.90 -4.55 -7.40
C MET A 149 24.04 -5.10 -6.52
N GLN A 150 25.29 -4.83 -6.89
CA GLN A 150 26.47 -5.28 -6.16
C GLN A 150 26.54 -4.72 -4.72
N PRO A 151 26.43 -3.40 -4.47
CA PRO A 151 26.43 -2.88 -3.11
C PRO A 151 25.21 -3.37 -2.31
N GLY A 152 24.04 -3.50 -2.93
CA GLY A 152 22.85 -4.07 -2.29
C GLY A 152 23.07 -5.50 -1.80
N ALA A 153 23.64 -6.36 -2.65
CA ALA A 153 23.97 -7.74 -2.29
C ALA A 153 24.97 -7.82 -1.14
N ILE A 154 26.02 -6.97 -1.14
CA ILE A 154 27.02 -6.93 -0.08
C ILE A 154 26.38 -6.53 1.26
N VAL A 155 25.52 -5.51 1.26
CA VAL A 155 24.82 -5.06 2.47
C VAL A 155 23.87 -6.15 2.98
N ALA A 156 23.11 -6.80 2.10
CA ALA A 156 22.20 -7.89 2.47
C ALA A 156 22.96 -9.10 3.05
N LEU A 157 24.04 -9.53 2.41
CA LEU A 157 24.88 -10.62 2.91
C LEU A 157 25.51 -10.28 4.27
N THR A 158 25.99 -9.04 4.43
CA THR A 158 26.52 -8.56 5.71
C THR A 158 25.44 -8.56 6.79
N ALA A 159 24.22 -8.14 6.46
CA ALA A 159 23.10 -8.18 7.39
C ALA A 159 22.75 -9.62 7.80
N VAL A 160 22.78 -10.60 6.88
CA VAL A 160 22.58 -12.02 7.22
C VAL A 160 23.67 -12.52 8.18
N VAL A 161 24.93 -12.12 7.98
CA VAL A 161 26.03 -12.44 8.91
C VAL A 161 25.81 -11.82 10.29
N LEU A 162 25.36 -10.57 10.34
CA LEU A 162 25.02 -9.91 11.60
C LEU A 162 23.80 -10.55 12.28
N LEU A 163 22.82 -11.07 11.53
CA LEU A 163 21.71 -11.85 12.09
C LEU A 163 22.20 -13.16 12.71
N MET A 164 23.12 -13.87 12.03
CA MET A 164 23.73 -15.07 12.61
C MET A 164 24.41 -14.79 13.95
N TRP A 165 25.12 -13.66 14.04
CA TRP A 165 25.72 -13.19 15.30
C TRP A 165 24.67 -12.83 16.35
N THR A 166 23.59 -12.14 15.93
CA THR A 166 22.49 -11.74 16.80
C THR A 166 21.84 -12.95 17.46
N LEU A 167 21.49 -13.96 16.66
CA LEU A 167 20.86 -15.19 17.14
C LEU A 167 21.77 -15.98 18.09
N TYR A 168 23.08 -15.98 17.85
CA TYR A 168 24.04 -16.68 18.71
C TYR A 168 24.23 -15.96 20.06
N ASN A 169 24.46 -14.65 20.04
CA ASN A 169 24.87 -13.90 21.23
C ASN A 169 23.70 -13.35 22.06
N TYR A 170 22.59 -12.99 21.41
CA TYR A 170 21.44 -12.37 22.09
C TYR A 170 20.28 -13.34 22.32
N HIS A 171 20.00 -14.26 21.39
CA HIS A 171 18.96 -15.28 21.57
C HIS A 171 19.48 -16.59 22.19
N GLY A 172 20.80 -16.73 22.38
CA GLY A 172 21.42 -17.89 23.01
C GLY A 172 21.28 -19.20 22.21
N ILE A 173 20.97 -19.11 20.91
CA ILE A 173 20.76 -20.27 20.04
C ILE A 173 22.14 -20.83 19.64
N PRO A 174 22.36 -22.17 19.66
CA PRO A 174 23.60 -22.78 19.19
C PRO A 174 23.97 -22.35 17.76
N LEU A 175 25.26 -22.12 17.49
CA LEU A 175 25.78 -21.59 16.22
C LEU A 175 25.30 -22.39 14.99
N ALA A 176 25.24 -23.72 15.09
CA ALA A 176 24.79 -24.57 14.00
C ALA A 176 23.33 -24.29 13.58
N ILE A 177 22.47 -23.94 14.54
CA ILE A 177 21.07 -23.62 14.28
C ILE A 177 20.95 -22.18 13.78
N SER A 178 21.71 -21.23 14.34
CA SER A 178 21.67 -19.83 13.91
C SER A 178 22.14 -19.63 12.46
N LEU A 179 23.12 -20.42 12.01
CA LEU A 179 23.58 -20.43 10.61
C LEU A 179 22.46 -20.77 9.62
N LEU A 180 21.57 -21.68 9.99
CA LEU A 180 20.44 -22.08 9.14
C LEU A 180 19.23 -21.16 9.31
N LEU A 181 18.93 -20.75 10.55
CA LEU A 181 17.74 -19.98 10.88
C LEU A 181 17.82 -18.55 10.35
N ALA A 182 18.99 -17.88 10.45
CA ALA A 182 19.12 -16.48 10.03
C ALA A 182 18.77 -16.23 8.56
N PRO A 183 19.24 -17.04 7.57
CA PRO A 183 18.79 -16.90 6.18
C PRO A 183 17.29 -17.18 5.99
N ILE A 184 16.73 -18.15 6.71
CA ILE A 184 15.29 -18.49 6.63
C ILE A 184 14.44 -17.31 7.13
N GLU A 185 14.85 -16.72 8.25
CA GLU A 185 14.15 -15.58 8.85
C GLU A 185 14.27 -14.33 7.97
N ALA A 186 15.44 -14.10 7.36
CA ALA A 186 15.67 -13.05 6.37
C ALA A 186 14.72 -13.18 5.16
N ILE A 187 14.57 -14.40 4.62
CA ILE A 187 13.64 -14.69 3.52
C ILE A 187 12.18 -14.51 3.97
N GLY A 188 11.86 -14.91 5.20
CA GLY A 188 10.52 -14.78 5.80
C GLY A 188 10.02 -13.34 5.94
N MET A 189 10.90 -12.33 5.79
CA MET A 189 10.53 -10.92 5.81
C MET A 189 10.02 -10.40 4.46
N MET A 190 10.43 -11.00 3.33
CA MET A 190 10.01 -10.55 1.98
C MET A 190 8.48 -10.55 1.78
N PRO A 191 7.71 -11.56 2.23
CA PRO A 191 6.26 -11.55 2.14
C PRO A 191 5.60 -10.35 2.82
N SER A 192 6.24 -9.78 3.86
CA SER A 192 5.69 -8.63 4.58
C SER A 192 5.66 -7.39 3.68
N VAL A 193 6.71 -7.16 2.89
CA VAL A 193 6.78 -6.04 1.94
C VAL A 193 5.86 -6.30 0.74
N ILE A 194 5.91 -7.51 0.18
CA ILE A 194 5.08 -7.90 -0.98
C ILE A 194 3.58 -7.85 -0.66
N SER A 195 3.20 -8.10 0.58
CA SER A 195 1.80 -8.02 1.04
C SER A 195 1.14 -6.65 0.76
N TYR A 196 1.92 -5.57 0.65
CA TYR A 196 1.40 -4.24 0.35
C TYR A 196 0.89 -4.08 -1.08
N VAL A 197 1.28 -4.96 -2.02
CA VAL A 197 0.69 -5.04 -3.38
C VAL A 197 -0.82 -5.24 -3.31
N ARG A 198 -1.34 -5.79 -2.21
CA ARG A 198 -2.77 -5.87 -1.91
C ARG A 198 -3.49 -4.52 -1.98
N LEU A 199 -2.86 -3.42 -1.54
CA LEU A 199 -3.46 -2.09 -1.61
C LEU A 199 -3.75 -1.71 -3.06
N PHE A 200 -2.80 -1.97 -3.94
CA PHE A 200 -2.95 -1.77 -5.38
C PHE A 200 -4.01 -2.71 -5.96
N ALA A 201 -3.93 -4.00 -5.67
CA ALA A 201 -4.85 -5.01 -6.22
C ALA A 201 -6.32 -4.68 -5.90
N VAL A 202 -6.58 -4.30 -4.65
CA VAL A 202 -7.94 -3.93 -4.20
C VAL A 202 -8.38 -2.61 -4.82
N GLY A 203 -7.45 -1.66 -4.97
CA GLY A 203 -7.69 -0.40 -5.66
C GLY A 203 -8.15 -0.60 -7.11
N ILE A 204 -7.45 -1.46 -7.87
CA ILE A 204 -7.79 -1.78 -9.26
C ILE A 204 -9.12 -2.52 -9.38
N VAL A 205 -9.32 -3.55 -8.57
CA VAL A 205 -10.53 -4.37 -8.65
C VAL A 205 -11.78 -3.51 -8.43
N GLY A 206 -11.71 -2.53 -7.51
CA GLY A 206 -12.79 -1.56 -7.31
C GLY A 206 -13.14 -0.78 -8.58
N VAL A 207 -12.14 -0.31 -9.32
CA VAL A 207 -12.37 0.44 -10.58
C VAL A 207 -12.87 -0.45 -11.67
N LYS A 208 -12.25 -1.61 -11.85
CA LYS A 208 -12.62 -2.52 -12.94
C LYS A 208 -14.06 -2.99 -12.80
N ILE A 209 -14.55 -3.14 -11.57
CA ILE A 209 -15.97 -3.40 -11.32
C ILE A 209 -16.84 -2.19 -11.72
N ALA A 210 -16.43 -0.95 -11.39
CA ALA A 210 -17.16 0.26 -11.77
C ALA A 210 -17.14 0.51 -13.29
N GLU A 211 -16.01 0.28 -13.95
CA GLU A 211 -15.83 0.35 -15.42
C GLU A 211 -16.71 -0.68 -16.13
N THR A 212 -16.74 -1.92 -15.64
CA THR A 212 -17.64 -2.96 -16.16
C THR A 212 -19.11 -2.56 -15.99
N GLY A 213 -19.45 -1.91 -14.88
CA GLY A 213 -20.80 -1.33 -14.69
C GLY A 213 -21.12 -0.23 -15.69
N ASN A 214 -20.14 0.59 -16.06
CA ASN A 214 -20.30 1.66 -17.03
C ASN A 214 -20.51 1.17 -18.46
N MET A 215 -20.13 -0.06 -18.79
CA MET A 215 -20.49 -0.66 -20.09
C MET A 215 -22.01 -0.84 -20.26
N LEU A 216 -22.80 -0.81 -19.18
CA LEU A 216 -24.27 -0.80 -19.26
C LEU A 216 -24.85 0.55 -19.72
N TRP A 217 -24.02 1.60 -19.77
CA TRP A 217 -24.42 2.94 -20.18
C TRP A 217 -24.58 3.07 -21.70
N ASP A 218 -23.78 2.36 -22.49
CA ASP A 218 -23.87 2.43 -23.96
C ASP A 218 -25.16 1.81 -24.50
N PRO A 219 -25.59 0.60 -24.07
CA PRO A 219 -26.91 0.08 -24.42
C PRO A 219 -28.06 0.94 -23.91
N MET A 220 -27.86 1.66 -22.79
CA MET A 220 -28.87 2.59 -22.27
C MET A 220 -29.04 3.81 -23.19
N LYS A 221 -27.94 4.39 -23.70
CA LYS A 221 -27.96 5.49 -24.68
C LYS A 221 -28.66 5.07 -25.97
N ASP A 222 -28.34 3.90 -26.48
CA ASP A 222 -28.96 3.38 -27.71
C ASP A 222 -30.46 3.08 -27.51
N ALA A 223 -30.84 2.59 -26.32
CA ALA A 223 -32.25 2.40 -25.97
C ALA A 223 -33.04 3.72 -25.86
N VAL A 224 -32.40 4.85 -25.53
CA VAL A 224 -33.07 6.16 -25.51
C VAL A 224 -33.52 6.58 -26.92
N SER A 225 -32.78 6.20 -27.97
CA SER A 225 -33.15 6.50 -29.36
C SER A 225 -34.16 5.52 -29.96
N ASP A 226 -34.07 4.23 -29.65
CA ASP A 226 -34.87 3.19 -30.32
C ASP A 226 -36.14 2.77 -29.56
N ASP A 227 -36.07 2.55 -28.24
CA ASP A 227 -37.22 2.15 -27.42
C ASP A 227 -37.12 2.67 -25.97
N PRO A 228 -37.81 3.79 -25.66
CA PRO A 228 -37.75 4.45 -24.36
C PRO A 228 -38.20 3.57 -23.19
N LEU A 229 -38.91 2.46 -23.43
CA LEU A 229 -39.45 1.61 -22.38
C LEU A 229 -38.36 0.81 -21.64
N PHE A 230 -37.22 0.54 -22.28
CA PHE A 230 -36.11 -0.21 -21.69
C PHE A 230 -35.13 0.66 -20.88
N VAL A 231 -35.18 1.98 -21.05
CA VAL A 231 -34.31 2.95 -20.35
C VAL A 231 -34.36 2.81 -18.82
N PRO A 232 -35.55 2.68 -18.17
CA PRO A 232 -35.61 2.50 -16.72
C PRO A 232 -34.94 1.20 -16.24
N VAL A 233 -35.00 0.14 -17.05
CA VAL A 233 -34.41 -1.16 -16.71
C VAL A 233 -32.89 -1.09 -16.72
N PHE A 234 -32.31 -0.49 -17.76
CA PHE A 234 -30.86 -0.28 -17.85
C PHE A 234 -30.35 0.70 -16.78
N PHE A 235 -31.11 1.75 -16.49
CA PHE A 235 -30.76 2.71 -15.44
C PHE A 235 -30.73 2.07 -14.05
N VAL A 236 -31.73 1.25 -13.71
CA VAL A 236 -31.74 0.49 -12.45
C VAL A 236 -30.61 -0.53 -12.41
N GLY A 237 -30.31 -1.20 -13.53
CA GLY A 237 -29.17 -2.11 -13.65
C GLY A 237 -27.84 -1.42 -13.41
N TRP A 238 -27.62 -0.26 -14.04
CA TRP A 238 -26.42 0.56 -13.83
C TRP A 238 -26.31 1.02 -12.37
N LEU A 239 -27.38 1.55 -11.77
CA LEU A 239 -27.39 1.95 -10.36
C LEU A 239 -27.09 0.77 -9.41
N ALA A 240 -27.60 -0.42 -9.70
CA ALA A 240 -27.33 -1.60 -8.88
C ALA A 240 -25.84 -1.99 -8.91
N VAL A 241 -25.22 -1.98 -10.10
CA VAL A 241 -23.78 -2.25 -10.22
C VAL A 241 -22.95 -1.16 -9.55
N GLN A 242 -23.33 0.12 -9.70
CA GLN A 242 -22.62 1.23 -9.05
C GLN A 242 -22.74 1.20 -7.52
N PHE A 243 -23.92 0.86 -6.99
CA PHE A 243 -24.11 0.69 -5.55
C PHE A 243 -23.28 -0.48 -5.02
N PHE A 244 -23.19 -1.57 -5.77
CA PHE A 244 -22.34 -2.71 -5.44
C PHE A 244 -20.85 -2.36 -5.47
N ALA A 245 -20.39 -1.66 -6.52
CA ALA A 245 -19.02 -1.18 -6.67
C ALA A 245 -18.64 -0.23 -5.52
N TRP A 246 -19.53 0.69 -5.16
CA TRP A 246 -19.37 1.57 -4.01
C TRP A 246 -19.24 0.79 -2.69
N GLY A 247 -20.13 -0.19 -2.46
CA GLY A 247 -20.09 -1.03 -1.26
C GLY A 247 -18.77 -1.79 -1.12
N LEU A 248 -18.31 -2.46 -2.19
CA LEU A 248 -17.02 -3.13 -2.19
C LEU A 248 -15.84 -2.16 -2.04
N GLY A 249 -15.93 -1.00 -2.69
CA GLY A 249 -14.93 0.07 -2.60
C GLY A 249 -14.79 0.66 -1.20
N VAL A 250 -15.83 0.61 -0.37
CA VAL A 250 -15.75 1.05 1.04
C VAL A 250 -15.26 -0.07 1.96
N PHE A 251 -15.77 -1.30 1.83
CA PHE A 251 -15.43 -2.35 2.79
C PHE A 251 -14.08 -3.03 2.51
N SER A 252 -13.79 -3.35 1.25
CA SER A 252 -12.61 -4.16 0.88
C SER A 252 -11.28 -3.47 1.24
N PRO A 253 -11.06 -2.18 0.89
CA PRO A 253 -9.83 -1.49 1.26
C PRO A 253 -9.68 -1.35 2.78
N ASN A 254 -10.77 -1.12 3.51
CA ASN A 254 -10.73 -0.94 4.96
C ASN A 254 -10.28 -2.21 5.69
N ILE A 255 -10.78 -3.38 5.27
CA ILE A 255 -10.36 -4.67 5.86
C ILE A 255 -8.88 -4.94 5.56
N HIS A 256 -8.44 -4.66 4.32
CA HIS A 256 -7.07 -4.89 3.92
C HIS A 256 -6.08 -3.89 4.55
N ALA A 257 -6.48 -2.64 4.73
CA ALA A 257 -5.71 -1.64 5.47
C ALA A 257 -5.58 -2.04 6.95
N ALA A 258 -6.66 -2.51 7.58
CA ALA A 258 -6.61 -3.02 8.95
C ALA A 258 -5.62 -4.20 9.07
N ARG A 259 -5.66 -5.15 8.12
CA ARG A 259 -4.70 -6.25 8.07
C ARG A 259 -3.25 -5.74 8.02
N LEU A 260 -2.95 -4.80 7.13
CA LEU A 260 -1.61 -4.20 7.01
C LEU A 260 -1.14 -3.55 8.31
N HIS A 261 -2.04 -2.92 9.06
CA HIS A 261 -1.68 -2.38 10.37
C HIS A 261 -1.46 -3.47 11.42
N PHE A 262 -2.36 -4.44 11.54
CA PHE A 262 -2.29 -5.46 12.60
C PHE A 262 -1.23 -6.54 12.36
N VAL A 263 -1.08 -7.00 11.11
CA VAL A 263 -0.26 -8.17 10.79
C VAL A 263 1.12 -7.74 10.28
N GLU A 264 1.18 -6.75 9.39
CA GLU A 264 2.45 -6.33 8.81
C GLU A 264 3.18 -5.28 9.65
N TRP A 265 2.47 -4.29 10.21
CA TRP A 265 3.08 -3.18 10.94
C TRP A 265 3.26 -3.46 12.43
N MET A 266 2.20 -3.84 13.16
CA MET A 266 2.28 -4.11 14.61
C MET A 266 3.26 -5.25 14.92
N ARG A 267 3.34 -6.28 14.06
CA ARG A 267 4.31 -7.39 14.22
C ARG A 267 5.77 -6.94 14.28
N GLN A 268 6.11 -5.75 13.80
CA GLN A 268 7.51 -5.29 13.76
C GLN A 268 8.04 -4.79 15.12
N TYR A 269 7.15 -4.42 16.04
CA TYR A 269 7.54 -3.78 17.30
C TYR A 269 6.65 -4.15 18.49
N TYR A 270 5.44 -4.67 18.26
CA TYR A 270 4.48 -4.94 19.32
C TYR A 270 4.77 -6.28 19.97
N ASP A 271 5.21 -6.25 21.23
CA ASP A 271 5.21 -7.41 22.10
C ASP A 271 3.93 -7.46 22.94
N SER A 272 3.42 -8.66 23.16
CA SER A 272 2.14 -8.94 23.82
C SER A 272 2.25 -9.13 25.35
N SER A 273 3.45 -8.94 25.92
CA SER A 273 3.74 -9.23 27.33
C SER A 273 3.20 -8.24 28.37
N GLY A 274 2.40 -7.25 27.94
CA GLY A 274 1.84 -6.23 28.85
C GLY A 274 0.56 -6.65 29.57
N GLU A 275 0.41 -6.25 30.84
CA GLU A 275 -0.87 -6.33 31.54
C GLU A 275 -1.77 -5.14 31.17
N ALA A 276 -3.05 -5.42 30.89
CA ALA A 276 -4.01 -4.38 30.61
C ALA A 276 -4.21 -3.49 31.85
N PHE A 277 -4.07 -2.18 31.67
CA PHE A 277 -4.32 -1.22 32.75
C PHE A 277 -5.79 -1.30 33.19
N VAL A 278 -6.01 -1.81 34.40
CA VAL A 278 -7.32 -1.78 35.05
C VAL A 278 -7.34 -0.57 35.97
N PRO A 279 -8.03 0.54 35.62
CA PRO A 279 -8.14 1.67 36.53
C PRO A 279 -8.93 1.25 37.77
N PHE A 280 -8.50 1.74 38.94
CA PHE A 280 -9.33 1.70 40.14
C PHE A 280 -10.54 2.63 39.93
N GLY A 281 -11.65 2.07 39.50
CA GLY A 281 -12.89 2.80 39.25
C GLY A 281 -14.12 1.91 39.33
N PHE A 282 -15.17 2.41 40.00
CA PHE A 282 -16.48 1.76 40.00
C PHE A 282 -17.07 1.86 38.59
N ARG A 283 -17.23 0.72 37.90
CA ARG A 283 -18.09 0.66 36.71
C ARG A 283 -19.53 0.76 37.20
N SER A 284 -20.17 1.92 37.06
CA SER A 284 -21.61 2.04 37.31
C SER A 284 -22.33 1.18 36.28
N HIS A 285 -22.80 0.01 36.72
CA HIS A 285 -23.31 -1.03 35.85
C HIS A 285 -24.50 -0.54 35.03
N HIS A 286 -25.39 0.30 35.56
CA HIS A 286 -26.55 0.86 34.85
C HIS A 286 -26.84 2.27 35.39
N VAL A 287 -26.89 3.27 34.52
CA VAL A 287 -27.65 4.51 34.75
C VAL A 287 -28.48 4.71 33.49
N GLU A 288 -29.74 4.32 33.56
CA GLU A 288 -30.74 4.72 32.58
C GLU A 288 -30.81 6.25 32.62
N VAL A 289 -30.54 6.88 31.48
CA VAL A 289 -30.72 8.31 31.29
C VAL A 289 -32.17 8.48 30.84
N GLU A 290 -33.04 8.93 31.75
CA GLU A 290 -34.29 9.63 31.38
C GLU A 290 -33.96 11.00 30.76
#